data_AF-A0A8S9IF68-F1
#
_entry.id   AF-A0A8S9IF68-F1
#
_cell.length_a   1.000
_cell.length_b   1.000
_cell.length_c   1.000
_cell.angle_alpha   90.00
_cell.angle_beta   90.00
_cell.angle_gamma   90.00
#
_symmetry.space_group_name_H-M   'P 1'
#
loop_
_entity.id
_entity.type
_entity.pdbx_description
1 polymer ?
#
loop_
_entity_poly.entity_id
_entity_poly.type
_entity_poly.pdbx_seq_one_letter_code
_entity_poly.pdbx_strand_id
1 'polypeptide(L)'
;MGGFFINRDRIPGYWIWFHYISLMKYPYEAVLINEFDDPSRCFVRGVQVFDGTLFAKVPDAIKVKMFDTLGNSLGTKITESTCLRTGPDLLLQQGISQLSKWDCLWVTFAWGIFFRILFYLSLLFGSKNKRT
;
A
#
# COMPACT_ATOMS: atom_id res chain seq x y z
N MET A 1 6.59 -4.44 11.08
CA MET A 1 5.14 -4.38 10.80
C MET A 1 4.92 -3.35 9.70
N GLY A 2 5.41 -3.63 8.49
CA GLY A 2 5.22 -2.74 7.35
C GLY A 2 3.75 -2.69 6.99
N GLY A 3 3.23 -1.51 6.62
CA GLY A 3 1.80 -1.27 6.37
C GLY A 3 1.12 -2.22 5.37
N PHE A 4 1.90 -3.03 4.63
CA PHE A 4 1.40 -4.06 3.73
C PHE A 4 0.63 -5.22 4.41
N PHE A 5 1.03 -5.68 5.60
CA PHE A 5 0.46 -6.90 6.18
C PHE A 5 -0.70 -6.68 7.14
N ILE A 6 -0.81 -5.49 7.76
CA ILE A 6 -1.82 -5.21 8.80
C ILE A 6 -2.37 -3.81 8.60
N ASN A 7 -3.66 -3.74 8.25
CA ASN A 7 -4.41 -2.48 8.18
C ASN A 7 -4.44 -1.79 9.54
N ARG A 8 -4.24 -0.47 9.54
CA ARG A 8 -4.26 0.39 10.74
C ARG A 8 -5.49 0.15 11.62
N ASP A 9 -6.65 -0.04 11.01
CA ASP A 9 -7.94 -0.20 11.71
C ASP A 9 -8.04 -1.49 12.54
N ARG A 10 -7.13 -2.45 12.30
CA ARG A 10 -7.09 -3.70 13.05
C ARG A 10 -6.07 -3.69 14.19
N ILE A 11 -5.34 -2.59 14.37
CA ILE A 11 -4.30 -2.48 15.39
C ILE A 11 -4.91 -1.86 16.67
N PRO A 12 -4.79 -2.51 17.83
CA PRO A 12 -5.21 -1.92 19.09
C PRO A 12 -4.50 -0.58 19.35
N GLY A 13 -5.24 0.43 19.82
CA GLY A 13 -4.72 1.80 19.94
C GLY A 13 -3.42 1.95 20.73
N TYR A 14 -3.17 1.08 21.71
CA TYR A 14 -1.94 1.09 22.51
C TYR A 14 -0.69 0.57 21.76
N TRP A 15 -0.84 -0.12 20.62
CA TRP A 15 0.25 -0.62 19.77
C TRP A 15 0.45 0.18 18.48
N ILE A 16 -0.43 1.16 18.22
CA ILE A 16 -0.43 1.90 16.95
C ILE A 16 0.87 2.68 16.73
N TRP A 17 1.53 3.13 17.79
CA TRP A 17 2.80 3.85 17.71
C TRP A 17 3.90 2.99 17.07
N PHE A 18 3.91 1.67 17.30
CA PHE A 18 4.89 0.76 16.70
C PHE A 18 4.74 0.68 15.18
N HIS A 19 3.52 0.85 14.68
CA HIS A 19 3.25 0.96 13.25
C HIS A 19 3.83 2.25 12.64
N TYR A 20 3.89 3.35 13.40
CA TYR A 20 4.49 4.63 12.95
C TYR A 20 6.02 4.70 13.14
N ILE A 21 6.60 3.94 14.07
CA ILE A 21 8.05 3.89 14.28
C ILE A 21 8.78 3.11 13.18
N SER A 22 8.08 2.29 12.40
CA SER A 22 8.67 1.49 11.33
C SER A 22 9.28 2.38 10.24
N LEU A 23 10.62 2.50 10.22
CA LEU A 23 11.38 3.26 9.22
C LEU A 23 10.99 2.94 7.77
N MET A 24 10.73 1.66 7.48
CA MET A 24 10.41 1.18 6.13
C MET A 24 8.98 1.51 5.67
N LYS A 25 8.12 2.04 6.56
CA LYS A 25 6.72 2.36 6.22
C LYS A 25 6.66 3.50 5.21
N TYR A 26 7.27 4.63 5.55
CA TYR A 26 7.20 5.87 4.78
C TYR A 26 7.82 5.77 3.36
N PRO A 27 9.01 5.19 3.15
CA PRO A 27 9.54 5.02 1.80
C PRO A 27 8.69 4.06 0.96
N TYR A 28 8.10 3.03 1.58
CA TYR A 28 7.21 2.10 0.88
C TYR A 28 5.92 2.79 0.43
N GLU A 29 5.27 3.54 1.32
CA GLU A 29 4.08 4.34 0.98
C GLU A 29 4.39 5.38 -0.12
N ALA A 30 5.55 6.04 -0.07
CA ALA A 30 5.96 7.00 -1.10
C ALA A 30 6.12 6.37 -2.49
N VAL A 31 6.70 5.16 -2.56
CA VAL A 31 6.85 4.41 -3.82
C VAL A 31 5.49 3.97 -4.36
N LEU A 32 4.61 3.47 -3.49
CA LEU A 32 3.27 3.07 -3.90
C LEU A 32 2.44 4.24 -4.40
N ILE A 33 2.44 5.38 -3.69
CA ILE A 33 1.76 6.58 -4.17
C ILE A 33 2.34 6.98 -5.52
N ASN A 34 3.66 7.01 -5.69
CA ASN A 34 4.28 7.36 -6.96
C ASN A 34 3.86 6.47 -8.14
N GLU A 35 3.66 5.17 -7.90
CA GLU A 35 3.32 4.21 -8.95
C GLU A 35 1.82 4.16 -9.25
N PHE A 36 0.99 4.33 -8.22
CA PHE A 36 -0.46 4.12 -8.28
C PHE A 36 -1.29 5.41 -8.19
N ASP A 37 -0.66 6.59 -8.25
CA ASP A 37 -1.37 7.90 -8.19
C ASP A 37 -2.33 8.11 -9.37
N ASP A 38 -2.03 7.50 -10.52
CA ASP A 38 -2.76 7.75 -11.77
C ASP A 38 -4.14 7.06 -11.75
N PRO A 39 -5.25 7.82 -11.70
CA PRO A 39 -6.60 7.28 -11.68
C PRO A 39 -7.03 6.72 -13.04
N SER A 40 -6.35 7.11 -14.12
CA SER A 40 -6.71 6.71 -15.49
C SER A 40 -6.18 5.31 -15.84
N ARG A 41 -5.24 4.78 -15.06
CA ARG A 41 -4.66 3.45 -15.26
C ARG A 41 -5.51 2.37 -14.61
N CYS A 42 -5.93 1.43 -15.43
CA CYS A 42 -6.63 0.25 -14.96
C CYS A 42 -5.66 -0.90 -14.69
N PHE A 43 -5.65 -1.42 -13.46
CA PHE A 43 -4.78 -2.53 -13.06
C PHE A 43 -5.47 -3.89 -13.15
N VAL A 44 -6.78 -3.93 -12.90
CA VAL A 44 -7.57 -5.17 -13.04
C VAL A 44 -8.83 -4.86 -13.85
N ARG A 45 -8.94 -5.48 -15.01
CA ARG A 45 -10.16 -5.47 -15.84
C ARG A 45 -11.07 -6.62 -15.46
N GLY A 46 -12.34 -6.53 -15.86
CA GLY A 46 -13.38 -7.55 -15.71
C GLY A 46 -12.82 -8.98 -15.78
N VAL A 47 -12.48 -9.45 -16.98
CA VAL A 47 -12.05 -10.85 -17.19
C VAL A 47 -10.77 -11.25 -16.44
N GLN A 48 -9.90 -10.30 -16.12
CA GLN A 48 -8.63 -10.54 -15.45
C GLN A 48 -8.79 -10.78 -13.94
N VAL A 49 -9.93 -10.43 -13.35
CA VAL A 49 -10.17 -10.65 -11.91
C VAL A 49 -10.16 -12.13 -11.53
N PHE A 50 -10.40 -13.02 -12.50
CA PHE A 50 -10.42 -14.46 -12.30
C PHE A 50 -9.05 -15.11 -12.50
N ASP A 51 -8.07 -14.38 -13.02
CA ASP A 51 -6.71 -14.89 -13.19
C ASP A 51 -6.08 -15.08 -11.80
N GLY A 52 -5.76 -16.34 -11.47
CA GLY A 52 -5.34 -16.72 -10.11
C GLY A 52 -6.44 -17.30 -9.22
N THR A 53 -7.67 -17.39 -9.72
CA THR A 53 -8.77 -18.13 -9.09
C THR A 53 -8.99 -19.47 -9.79
N LEU A 54 -9.84 -20.33 -9.20
CA LEU A 54 -10.27 -21.60 -9.82
C LEU A 54 -10.98 -21.39 -11.18
N PHE A 55 -11.46 -20.18 -11.47
CA PHE A 55 -12.15 -19.84 -12.71
C PHE A 55 -11.22 -19.44 -13.86
N ALA A 56 -9.90 -19.40 -13.64
CA ALA A 56 -8.93 -19.03 -14.68
C ALA A 56 -9.04 -19.91 -15.94
N LYS A 57 -9.28 -21.21 -15.77
CA LYS A 57 -9.40 -22.20 -16.87
C LYS A 57 -10.79 -22.29 -17.50
N VAL A 58 -11.75 -21.54 -16.98
CA VAL A 58 -13.13 -21.55 -17.50
C VAL A 58 -13.19 -20.78 -18.82
N PRO A 59 -13.97 -21.24 -19.82
CA PRO A 59 -14.15 -20.52 -21.08
C PRO A 59 -14.60 -19.07 -20.88
N ASP A 60 -14.07 -18.15 -21.68
CA ASP A 60 -14.35 -16.72 -21.54
C ASP A 60 -15.83 -16.38 -21.72
N ALA A 61 -16.56 -17.15 -22.55
CA ALA A 61 -18.00 -17.00 -22.71
C ALA A 61 -18.81 -17.16 -21.40
N ILE A 62 -18.32 -17.99 -20.46
CA ILE A 62 -18.95 -18.15 -19.14
C ILE A 62 -18.57 -16.98 -18.23
N LYS A 63 -17.33 -16.48 -18.30
CA LYS A 63 -16.89 -15.28 -17.58
C LYS A 63 -17.72 -14.06 -17.98
N VAL A 64 -17.99 -13.89 -19.28
CA VAL A 64 -18.86 -12.82 -19.81
C VAL A 64 -20.28 -12.91 -19.26
N LYS A 65 -20.89 -14.10 -19.28
CA LYS A 65 -22.24 -14.30 -18.72
C LYS A 65 -22.30 -14.00 -17.21
N MET A 66 -21.23 -14.33 -16.48
CA MET A 66 -21.11 -13.97 -15.06
C MET A 66 -21.07 -12.44 -14.89
N PHE A 67 -20.28 -11.72 -15.70
CA PHE A 67 -20.27 -10.25 -15.66
C PHE A 67 -21.63 -9.65 -16.00
N ASP A 68 -22.35 -10.20 -16.97
CA ASP A 68 -23.69 -9.73 -17.35
C ASP A 68 -24.69 -9.94 -16.20
N THR A 69 -24.65 -11.11 -15.54
CA THR A 69 -25.50 -11.41 -14.38
C THR A 69 -25.18 -10.52 -13.17
N LEU A 70 -23.89 -10.29 -12.90
CA LEU A 70 -23.41 -9.39 -11.85
C LEU A 70 -23.81 -7.94 -12.15
N GLY A 71 -23.63 -7.50 -13.38
CA GLY A 71 -24.00 -6.16 -13.82
C GLY A 71 -25.49 -5.87 -13.66
N ASN A 72 -26.35 -6.83 -14.02
CA ASN A 72 -27.79 -6.73 -13.82
C ASN A 72 -28.18 -6.64 -12.33
N SER A 73 -27.43 -7.32 -11.46
CA SER A 73 -27.67 -7.31 -10.00
C SER A 73 -27.17 -6.02 -9.34
N LEU A 74 -26.05 -5.46 -9.82
CA LEU A 74 -25.50 -4.18 -9.36
C LEU A 74 -26.14 -2.96 -10.04
N GLY A 75 -27.03 -3.16 -11.03
CA GLY A 75 -27.62 -2.09 -11.82
C GLY A 75 -26.61 -1.32 -12.70
N THR A 76 -25.48 -1.93 -13.04
CA THR A 76 -24.40 -1.31 -13.82
C THR A 76 -23.93 -2.25 -14.93
N LYS A 77 -23.66 -1.74 -16.14
CA LYS A 77 -23.22 -2.59 -17.26
C LYS A 77 -21.72 -2.89 -17.13
N ILE A 78 -21.37 -4.02 -16.52
CA ILE A 78 -20.00 -4.51 -16.39
C ILE A 78 -19.66 -5.37 -17.61
N THR A 79 -18.67 -4.97 -18.39
CA THR A 79 -18.13 -5.71 -19.53
C THR A 79 -16.71 -6.19 -19.26
N GLU A 80 -16.18 -7.05 -20.14
CA GLU A 80 -14.82 -7.62 -20.02
C GLU A 80 -13.73 -6.56 -19.86
N SER A 81 -13.91 -5.41 -20.51
CA SER A 81 -12.98 -4.28 -20.51
C SER A 81 -13.26 -3.25 -19.41
N THR A 82 -14.33 -3.42 -18.62
CA THR A 82 -14.64 -2.52 -17.51
C THR A 82 -13.49 -2.55 -16.51
N CYS A 83 -13.05 -1.37 -16.08
CA CYS A 83 -12.04 -1.29 -15.04
C CYS A 83 -12.67 -1.59 -13.68
N LEU A 84 -12.24 -2.67 -13.04
CA LEU A 84 -12.73 -3.06 -11.71
C LEU A 84 -11.86 -2.50 -10.59
N ARG A 85 -10.57 -2.24 -10.85
CA ARG A 85 -9.64 -1.75 -9.83
C ARG A 85 -8.64 -0.77 -10.43
N THR A 86 -8.66 0.46 -9.92
CA THR A 86 -7.72 1.53 -10.28
C THR A 86 -6.60 1.64 -9.25
N GLY A 87 -5.53 2.38 -9.59
CA GLY A 87 -4.42 2.69 -8.69
C GLY A 87 -4.85 3.32 -7.37
N PRO A 88 -5.65 4.40 -7.37
CA PRO A 88 -6.11 5.02 -6.13
C PRO A 88 -6.99 4.09 -5.28
N ASP A 89 -7.81 3.22 -5.89
CA ASP A 89 -8.59 2.23 -5.12
C ASP A 89 -7.68 1.23 -4.37
N LEU A 90 -6.54 0.86 -4.96
CA LEU A 90 -5.54 0.03 -4.30
C LEU A 90 -4.91 0.74 -3.10
N LEU A 91 -4.56 2.03 -3.25
CA LEU A 91 -4.00 2.84 -2.17
C LEU A 91 -4.97 2.99 -1.01
N LEU A 92 -6.25 3.23 -1.31
CA LEU A 92 -7.33 3.29 -0.30
C LEU A 92 -7.47 1.97 0.45
N GLN A 93 -7.47 0.84 -0.26
CA GLN A 93 -7.61 -0.47 0.38
C GLN A 93 -6.41 -0.84 1.26
N GLN A 94 -5.21 -0.33 0.95
CA GLN A 94 -4.01 -0.49 1.78
C GLN A 94 -3.96 0.51 2.95
N GLY A 95 -4.93 1.41 3.07
CA GLY A 95 -4.96 2.45 4.11
C GLY A 95 -3.95 3.58 3.91
N ILE A 96 -3.43 3.74 2.68
CA ILE A 96 -2.43 4.75 2.31
C ILE A 96 -3.17 5.97 1.75
N SER A 97 -3.90 6.68 2.62
CA SER A 97 -4.72 7.83 2.23
C SER A 97 -4.40 9.13 2.98
N GLN A 98 -3.51 9.07 3.98
CA GLN A 98 -3.33 10.19 4.92
C GLN A 98 -2.09 11.05 4.67
N LEU A 99 -1.13 10.55 3.89
CA LEU A 99 0.16 11.21 3.67
C LEU A 99 0.42 11.36 2.18
N SER A 100 0.91 12.53 1.76
CA SER A 100 1.36 12.69 0.39
C SER A 100 2.73 12.04 0.17
N LYS A 101 3.10 11.81 -1.09
CA LYS A 101 4.44 11.33 -1.47
C LYS A 101 5.55 12.18 -0.84
N TRP A 102 5.37 13.50 -0.78
CA TRP A 102 6.35 14.44 -0.26
C TRP A 102 6.46 14.41 1.26
N ASP A 103 5.34 14.23 1.97
CA ASP A 103 5.34 14.09 3.43
C ASP A 103 6.08 12.82 3.85
N CYS A 104 5.83 11.70 3.17
CA CYS A 104 6.55 10.46 3.40
C CYS A 104 8.06 10.59 3.17
N LEU A 105 8.46 11.39 2.17
CA LEU A 105 9.86 11.65 1.87
C LEU A 105 10.52 12.47 2.99
N TRP A 106 9.86 13.54 3.45
CA TRP A 106 10.34 14.34 4.58
C TRP A 106 10.47 13.53 5.87
N VAL A 107 9.50 12.67 6.17
CA VAL A 107 9.57 11.79 7.35
C VAL A 107 10.74 10.82 7.25
N THR A 108 10.98 10.22 6.08
CA THR A 108 12.11 9.33 5.84
C THR A 108 13.44 10.05 6.03
N PHE A 109 13.54 11.28 5.50
CA PHE A 109 14.73 12.11 5.65
C PHE A 109 14.99 12.51 7.11
N ALA A 110 13.94 12.90 7.84
CA ALA A 110 14.01 13.23 9.26
C ALA A 110 14.51 12.05 10.10
N TRP A 111 14.01 10.83 9.84
CA TRP A 111 14.52 9.62 10.46
C TRP A 111 15.99 9.36 10.14
N GLY A 112 16.42 9.62 8.90
CA GLY A 112 17.83 9.53 8.51
C GLY A 112 18.74 10.45 9.32
N ILE A 113 18.33 11.70 9.52
CA ILE A 113 19.06 12.67 10.37
C ILE A 113 19.04 12.21 11.84
N PHE A 114 17.89 11.78 12.34
CA PHE A 114 17.74 11.31 13.72
C PHE A 114 18.71 10.15 14.04
N PHE A 115 18.78 9.13 13.17
CA PHE A 115 19.72 8.02 13.35
C PHE A 115 21.18 8.44 13.22
N ARG A 116 21.50 9.42 12.37
CA ARG A 116 22.85 9.99 12.30
C ARG A 116 23.24 10.64 13.62
N ILE A 117 22.35 11.46 14.22
CA ILE A 117 22.60 12.10 15.51
C ILE A 117 22.80 11.04 16.61
N LEU A 118 21.92 10.05 16.69
CA LEU A 118 22.05 8.95 17.65
C LEU A 118 23.38 8.19 17.49
N PHE A 119 23.80 7.95 16.25
CA PHE A 119 25.08 7.31 15.96
C PHE A 119 26.25 8.15 16.47
N TYR A 120 26.26 9.46 16.19
CA TYR A 120 27.29 10.37 16.72
C TYR A 120 27.32 10.39 18.25
N LEU A 121 26.15 10.43 18.91
CA LEU A 121 26.07 10.35 20.37
C LEU A 121 26.63 9.02 20.88
N SER A 122 26.28 7.89 20.26
CA SER A 122 26.79 6.58 20.64
C SER A 122 28.32 6.49 20.53
N LEU A 123 28.91 7.08 19.49
CA LEU A 123 30.36 7.16 19.33
C LEU A 123 31.00 8.10 20.37
N LEU A 124 30.36 9.23 20.68
CA LEU A 124 30.86 10.18 21.68
C LEU A 124 30.89 9.54 23.07
N PHE A 125 29.81 8.87 23.48
CA PHE A 125 29.73 8.17 24.77
C PHE A 125 30.62 6.92 24.79
N GLY A 126 30.69 6.15 23.70
CA GLY A 126 31.57 4.99 23.59
C GLY A 126 33.06 5.35 23.61
N SER A 127 33.45 6.47 22.99
CA SER A 127 34.82 7.00 23.01
C SER A 127 35.22 7.48 24.41
N LYS A 128 34.31 8.15 25.13
CA LYS A 128 34.55 8.57 26.52
C LYS A 128 34.72 7.38 27.47
N ASN A 129 33.96 6.30 27.28
CA ASN A 129 34.04 5.11 28.12
C ASN A 129 35.35 4.31 27.95
N LYS A 130 36.11 4.50 26.86
CA LYS A 130 37.42 3.86 26.65
C LYS A 130 38.62 4.71 27.14
N ARG A 131 38.40 5.95 27.57
CA ARG A 131 39.44 6.85 28.11
C ARG A 131 39.52 6.84 29.65
N THR A 132 38.82 5.92 30.30
CA THR A 132 38.90 5.57 31.73
C THR A 132 39.25 4.11 31.84
#